data_AF-A0A951QR78-F1
#
_entry.id   AF-A0A951QR78-F1
#
_cell.length_a   1.000
_cell.length_b   1.000
_cell.length_c   1.000
_cell.angle_alpha   90.00
_cell.angle_beta   90.00
_cell.angle_gamma   90.00
#
_symmetry.space_group_name_H-M   'P 1'
#
loop_
_entity.id
_entity.type
_entity.pdbx_description
1 polymer ?
#
loop_
_entity_poly.entity_id
_entity_poly.type
_entity_poly.pdbx_seq_one_letter_code
_entity_poly.pdbx_strand_id
1 'polypeptide(L)'
;MNAAEQATNLELASKIATVVNLFKFEFPDARSDLKPWTNDPETRELVDPDSIDIGFHFPGISKSWQSRSILIQIRFYQDPISELRRAIGVEIAGFNHQGEAWRLSTVENWGFVGQVQPSPEIGGKLKIICRQILEIFNKPSI
;
A
#
# COMPACT_ATOMS: atom_id res chain seq x y z
N MET A 1 4.92 9.15 0.67
CA MET A 1 5.02 9.74 2.03
C MET A 1 4.35 8.86 3.06
N ASN A 2 4.75 8.95 4.34
CA ASN A 2 4.10 8.22 5.41
C ASN A 2 2.61 8.57 5.49
N ALA A 3 1.74 7.58 5.63
CA ALA A 3 0.31 7.84 5.79
C ALA A 3 -0.02 8.75 6.99
N ALA A 4 0.75 8.66 8.07
CA ALA A 4 0.58 9.54 9.23
C ALA A 4 0.84 11.03 8.92
N GLU A 5 1.71 11.34 7.96
CA GLU A 5 1.99 12.72 7.52
C GLU A 5 0.93 13.24 6.56
N GLN A 6 0.27 12.33 5.83
CA GLN A 6 -0.75 12.66 4.83
C GLN A 6 -2.15 12.79 5.44
N ALA A 7 -2.39 12.32 6.66
CA ALA A 7 -3.68 12.48 7.38
C ALA A 7 -3.92 13.94 7.85
N THR A 8 -3.86 14.90 6.93
CA THR A 8 -3.93 16.35 7.19
C THR A 8 -5.36 16.88 7.33
N ASN A 9 -6.35 16.11 6.88
CA ASN A 9 -7.77 16.42 7.04
C ASN A 9 -8.59 15.15 7.34
N LEU A 10 -9.82 15.34 7.81
CA LEU A 10 -10.70 14.25 8.26
C LEU A 10 -11.02 13.25 7.14
N GLU A 11 -11.25 13.74 5.93
CA GLU A 11 -11.55 12.89 4.78
C GLU A 11 -10.39 11.93 4.49
N LEU A 12 -9.17 12.47 4.42
CA LEU A 12 -7.98 11.71 4.11
C LEU A 12 -7.62 10.73 5.24
N ALA A 13 -7.75 11.17 6.50
CA ALA A 13 -7.59 10.29 7.66
C ALA A 13 -8.61 9.13 7.64
N SER A 14 -9.87 9.41 7.28
CA SER A 14 -10.91 8.40 7.16
C SER A 14 -10.59 7.39 6.05
N LYS A 15 -10.22 7.86 4.85
CA LYS A 15 -9.83 6.99 3.73
C LYS A 15 -8.63 6.10 4.09
N ILE A 16 -7.60 6.64 4.75
CA ILE A 16 -6.45 5.87 5.25
C ILE A 16 -6.91 4.80 6.25
N ALA A 17 -7.76 5.14 7.21
CA ALA A 17 -8.30 4.19 8.17
C ALA A 17 -9.13 3.09 7.49
N THR A 18 -9.90 3.42 6.45
CA THR A 18 -10.62 2.43 5.63
C THR A 18 -9.66 1.46 4.96
N VAL A 19 -8.55 1.92 4.38
CA VAL A 19 -7.53 1.03 3.78
C VAL A 19 -6.90 0.11 4.82
N VAL A 20 -6.54 0.64 6.00
CA VAL A 20 -6.00 -0.18 7.10
C VAL A 20 -6.99 -1.26 7.52
N ASN A 21 -8.26 -0.90 7.70
CA ASN A 21 -9.30 -1.84 8.11
C ASN A 21 -9.58 -2.88 7.01
N LEU A 22 -9.57 -2.48 5.75
CA LEU A 22 -9.72 -3.39 4.61
C LEU A 22 -8.63 -4.47 4.61
N PHE A 23 -7.37 -4.06 4.77
CA PHE A 23 -6.26 -5.01 4.81
C PHE A 23 -6.36 -5.93 6.03
N LYS A 24 -6.68 -5.39 7.20
CA LYS A 24 -6.83 -6.16 8.44
C LYS A 24 -8.05 -7.06 8.47
N PHE A 25 -9.09 -6.76 7.68
CA PHE A 25 -10.24 -7.65 7.50
C PHE A 25 -9.82 -8.94 6.80
N GLU A 26 -9.04 -8.83 5.73
CA GLU A 26 -8.48 -9.98 5.02
C GLU A 26 -7.36 -10.67 5.82
N PHE A 27 -6.59 -9.89 6.59
CA PHE A 27 -5.40 -10.35 7.33
C PHE A 27 -5.38 -9.84 8.78
N PRO A 28 -6.18 -10.44 9.69
CA PRO A 28 -6.38 -9.94 11.06
C PRO A 28 -5.11 -9.84 11.90
N ASP A 29 -4.14 -10.73 11.66
CA ASP A 29 -2.88 -10.79 12.40
C ASP A 29 -1.88 -9.70 11.99
N ALA A 30 -2.14 -8.98 10.89
CA ALA A 30 -1.26 -7.93 10.41
C ALA A 30 -1.28 -6.70 11.32
N ARG A 31 -0.10 -6.20 11.67
CA ARG A 31 0.07 -4.94 12.40
C ARG A 31 0.34 -3.83 11.41
N SER A 32 -0.49 -2.79 11.39
CA SER A 32 -0.31 -1.63 10.53
C SER A 32 0.77 -0.70 11.04
N ASP A 33 1.54 -0.12 10.12
CA ASP A 33 2.58 0.87 10.35
C ASP A 33 2.30 2.07 9.44
N LEU A 34 1.89 3.20 10.02
CA LEU A 34 1.57 4.42 9.27
C LEU A 34 2.80 5.31 9.03
N LYS A 35 3.98 4.86 9.47
CA LYS A 35 5.26 5.57 9.37
C LYS A 35 6.37 4.65 8.83
N PRO A 36 6.14 3.94 7.70
CA PRO A 36 7.07 2.92 7.21
C PRO A 36 8.49 3.44 6.91
N TRP A 37 8.65 4.76 6.70
CA TRP A 37 9.94 5.37 6.35
C TRP A 37 10.64 6.11 7.50
N THR A 38 10.02 6.18 8.69
CA THR A 38 10.56 7.00 9.79
C THR A 38 11.77 6.38 10.48
N ASN A 39 11.93 5.05 10.41
CA ASN A 39 12.88 4.32 11.25
C ASN A 39 14.24 4.04 10.60
N ASP A 40 14.37 4.16 9.27
CA ASP A 40 15.60 3.84 8.56
C ASP A 40 16.10 5.03 7.70
N PRO A 41 17.24 5.65 8.06
CA PRO A 41 17.84 6.75 7.31
C PRO A 41 18.09 6.44 5.84
N GLU A 42 18.40 5.19 5.47
CA GLU A 42 18.65 4.79 4.08
C GLU A 42 17.36 4.79 3.23
N THR A 43 16.19 4.67 3.86
CA THR A 43 14.90 4.61 3.15
C THR A 43 14.21 5.96 3.00
N ARG A 44 14.74 7.03 3.61
CA ARG A 44 14.16 8.39 3.53
C ARG A 44 14.15 8.96 2.12
N GLU A 45 15.09 8.55 1.26
CA GLU A 45 15.16 8.98 -0.14
C GLU A 45 14.10 8.30 -1.03
N LEU A 46 13.46 7.23 -0.54
CA LEU A 46 12.40 6.51 -1.26
C LEU A 46 11.01 7.14 -1.03
N VAL A 47 10.93 8.22 -0.25
CA VAL A 47 9.70 8.94 0.02
C VAL A 47 9.24 9.65 -1.25
N ASP A 48 8.19 9.11 -1.86
CA ASP A 48 7.48 9.77 -2.97
C ASP A 48 6.51 10.82 -2.39
N PRO A 49 6.68 12.13 -2.67
CA PRO A 49 5.79 13.18 -2.18
C PRO A 49 4.34 13.02 -2.67
N ASP A 50 4.17 12.33 -3.80
CA ASP A 50 2.88 12.11 -4.45
C ASP A 50 2.27 10.75 -4.05
N SER A 51 2.82 10.08 -3.04
CA SER A 51 2.28 8.83 -2.51
C SER A 51 1.80 8.88 -1.07
N ILE A 52 0.86 8.00 -0.74
CA ILE A 52 0.53 7.60 0.63
C ILE A 52 1.03 6.17 0.83
N ASP A 53 1.91 5.98 1.80
CA ASP A 53 2.56 4.72 2.09
C ASP A 53 2.12 4.16 3.45
N ILE A 54 1.71 2.89 3.46
CA ILE A 54 1.22 2.16 4.64
C ILE A 54 1.97 0.83 4.72
N GLY A 55 2.67 0.59 5.81
CA GLY A 55 3.32 -0.68 6.11
C GLY A 55 2.40 -1.65 6.86
N PHE A 56 2.63 -2.95 6.68
CA PHE A 56 2.02 -4.01 7.47
C PHE A 56 3.05 -5.06 7.84
N HIS A 57 3.03 -5.53 9.08
CA HIS A 57 3.96 -6.52 9.61
C HIS A 57 3.20 -7.75 10.11
N PHE A 58 3.63 -8.94 9.69
CA PHE A 58 3.06 -10.21 10.15
C PHE A 58 3.83 -10.76 11.36
N PRO A 59 3.17 -11.47 12.30
CA PRO A 59 3.82 -12.00 13.50
C PRO A 59 4.79 -13.17 13.23
N GLY A 60 4.93 -13.63 11.99
CA GLY A 60 5.80 -14.73 11.60
C GLY A 60 6.02 -14.83 10.09
N ILE A 61 6.80 -15.83 9.66
CA ILE A 61 7.01 -16.12 8.24
C ILE A 61 5.86 -16.98 7.74
N SER A 62 5.12 -16.50 6.75
CA SER A 62 4.17 -17.34 6.02
C SER A 62 4.73 -17.70 4.64
N LYS A 63 4.76 -19.00 4.34
CA LYS A 63 5.15 -19.50 3.01
C LYS A 63 4.19 -19.01 1.91
N SER A 64 2.93 -18.73 2.25
CA SER A 64 1.96 -18.20 1.29
C SER A 64 2.25 -16.75 0.90
N TRP A 65 2.94 -16.01 1.75
CA TRP A 65 3.28 -14.61 1.50
C TRP A 65 4.63 -14.43 0.83
N GLN A 66 5.58 -15.34 1.08
CA GLN A 66 6.99 -15.18 0.68
C GLN A 66 7.62 -13.86 1.18
N SER A 67 7.01 -13.24 2.19
CA SER A 67 7.40 -11.99 2.84
C SER A 67 7.05 -12.01 4.32
N ARG A 68 7.65 -11.11 5.09
CA ARG A 68 7.38 -10.87 6.53
C ARG A 68 6.67 -9.53 6.76
N SER A 69 6.81 -8.60 5.83
CA SER A 69 6.13 -7.32 5.83
C SER A 69 5.69 -6.95 4.42
N ILE A 70 4.74 -6.03 4.36
CA ILE A 70 4.13 -5.50 3.16
C ILE A 70 4.19 -3.98 3.23
N LEU A 71 4.47 -3.35 2.11
CA LEU A 71 4.30 -1.92 1.90
C LEU A 71 3.23 -1.72 0.83
N ILE A 72 2.22 -0.92 1.15
CA ILE A 72 1.24 -0.43 0.19
C ILE A 72 1.60 1.02 -0.10
N GLN A 73 1.78 1.36 -1.38
CA GLN A 73 2.02 2.71 -1.86
C GLN A 73 0.89 3.11 -2.80
N ILE A 74 0.19 4.18 -2.47
CA ILE A 74 -0.92 4.71 -3.27
C ILE A 74 -0.44 5.99 -3.93
N ARG A 75 -0.30 6.00 -5.25
CA ARG A 75 0.21 7.14 -6.01
C ARG A 75 -0.94 8.04 -6.47
N PHE A 76 -0.75 9.34 -6.33
CA PHE A 76 -1.73 10.36 -6.67
C PHE A 76 -1.26 11.22 -7.84
N TYR A 77 -2.22 11.74 -8.58
CA TYR A 77 -2.00 12.83 -9.53
C TYR A 77 -2.87 14.00 -9.10
N GLN A 78 -2.25 15.18 -9.04
CA GLN A 78 -2.91 16.46 -8.84
C GLN A 78 -3.15 17.09 -10.21
N ASP A 79 -4.41 17.21 -10.62
CA ASP A 79 -4.75 17.91 -11.85
C ASP A 79 -4.52 19.42 -11.68
N PRO A 80 -3.67 20.06 -12.51
CA PRO A 80 -3.36 21.47 -12.39
C PRO A 80 -4.50 22.39 -12.85
N ILE A 81 -5.51 21.86 -13.56
CA ILE A 81 -6.65 22.63 -14.10
C ILE A 81 -7.86 22.45 -13.19
N SER A 82 -8.20 21.21 -12.85
CA SER A 82 -9.41 20.92 -12.05
C SER A 82 -9.17 20.96 -10.54
N GLU A 83 -7.92 21.06 -10.10
CA GLU A 83 -7.49 20.95 -8.70
C GLU A 83 -7.91 19.61 -8.03
N LEU A 84 -8.34 18.62 -8.82
CA LEU A 84 -8.70 17.31 -8.32
C LEU A 84 -7.45 16.45 -8.08
N ARG A 85 -7.32 15.94 -6.86
CA ARG A 85 -6.35 14.90 -6.51
C ARG A 85 -7.00 13.53 -6.63
N ARG A 86 -6.43 12.64 -7.45
CA ARG A 86 -6.95 11.28 -7.65
C ARG A 86 -5.85 10.23 -7.57
N ALA A 87 -6.19 9.03 -7.13
CA ALA A 87 -5.29 7.88 -7.16
C ALA A 87 -5.13 7.37 -8.59
N ILE A 88 -3.89 7.26 -9.05
CA ILE A 88 -3.53 6.78 -10.40
C ILE A 88 -2.91 5.38 -10.39
N GLY A 89 -2.51 4.88 -9.23
CA GLY A 89 -1.95 3.55 -9.10
C GLY A 89 -1.75 3.15 -7.64
N VAL A 90 -1.68 1.84 -7.43
CA VAL A 90 -1.32 1.21 -6.16
C VAL A 90 -0.19 0.23 -6.44
N GLU A 91 0.84 0.30 -5.62
CA GLU A 91 1.90 -0.69 -5.56
C GLU A 91 1.87 -1.40 -4.22
N ILE A 92 2.00 -2.73 -4.26
CA ILE A 92 2.16 -3.54 -3.06
C ILE A 92 3.47 -4.30 -3.18
N ALA A 93 4.40 -4.03 -2.27
CA ALA A 93 5.69 -4.71 -2.21
C ALA A 93 5.77 -5.59 -0.97
N GLY A 94 6.28 -6.81 -1.14
CA GLY A 94 6.55 -7.73 -0.04
C GLY A 94 8.04 -7.83 0.26
N PHE A 95 8.40 -7.74 1.53
CA PHE A 95 9.79 -7.76 1.98
C PHE A 95 10.10 -8.99 2.82
N ASN A 96 11.28 -9.55 2.62
CA ASN A 96 11.84 -10.60 3.45
C ASN A 96 13.23 -10.19 3.96
N HIS A 97 13.98 -11.12 4.56
CA HIS A 97 15.31 -10.84 5.12
C HIS A 97 16.36 -10.41 4.08
N GLN A 98 16.10 -10.58 2.79
CA GLN A 98 16.96 -10.19 1.67
C GLN A 98 16.53 -8.86 1.03
N GLY A 99 15.49 -8.20 1.57
CA GLY A 99 14.90 -6.98 0.99
C GLY A 99 13.59 -7.26 0.26
N GLU A 100 13.33 -6.50 -0.82
CA GLU A 100 12.12 -6.67 -1.64
C GLU A 100 12.13 -8.04 -2.33
N ALA A 101 11.14 -8.86 -1.98
CA ALA A 101 10.97 -10.20 -2.51
C ALA A 101 10.12 -10.19 -3.79
N TRP A 102 9.08 -9.36 -3.79
CA TRP A 102 8.14 -9.22 -4.89
C TRP A 102 7.39 -7.90 -4.84
N ARG A 103 6.81 -7.51 -5.98
CA ARG A 103 5.95 -6.34 -6.15
C ARG A 103 4.78 -6.63 -7.06
N LEU A 104 3.62 -6.08 -6.71
CA LEU A 104 2.44 -5.92 -7.56
C LEU A 104 2.28 -4.44 -7.88
N SER A 105 2.08 -4.11 -9.15
CA SER A 105 1.70 -2.75 -9.57
C SER A 105 0.38 -2.79 -10.33
N THR A 106 -0.52 -1.86 -10.03
CA THR A 106 -1.76 -1.66 -10.81
C THR A 106 -1.54 -0.79 -12.05
N VAL A 107 -0.32 -0.32 -12.29
CA VAL A 107 0.05 0.32 -13.55
C VAL A 107 0.39 -0.81 -14.53
N GLU A 108 -0.11 -0.70 -15.76
CA GLU A 108 0.00 -1.73 -16.80
C GLU A 108 -0.74 -3.05 -16.50
N ASN A 109 0.00 -4.16 -16.27
CA ASN A 109 -0.48 -5.52 -16.43
C ASN A 109 -1.06 -6.16 -15.15
N TRP A 110 -1.03 -5.46 -14.01
CA TRP A 110 -1.52 -6.01 -12.72
C TRP A 110 -0.87 -7.36 -12.37
N GLY A 111 0.41 -7.47 -12.67
CA GLY A 111 1.24 -8.67 -12.49
C GLY A 111 2.13 -8.56 -11.25
N PHE A 112 2.57 -9.73 -10.77
CA PHE A 112 3.62 -9.81 -9.76
C PHE A 112 4.97 -9.95 -10.45
N VAL A 113 5.97 -9.20 -9.98
CA VAL A 113 7.39 -9.32 -10.37
C VAL A 113 8.22 -9.59 -9.11
N GLY A 114 9.32 -10.33 -9.24
CA GLY A 114 10.17 -10.69 -8.09
C GLY A 114 10.82 -12.07 -8.22
N GLN A 115 11.74 -12.38 -7.30
CA GLN A 115 12.41 -13.69 -7.23
C GLN A 115 11.48 -14.80 -6.73
N VAL A 116 10.50 -14.41 -5.93
CA VAL A 116 9.43 -15.25 -5.40
C VAL A 116 8.12 -14.53 -5.59
N GLN A 117 6.98 -15.20 -5.40
CA GLN A 117 5.66 -14.58 -5.48
C GLN A 117 4.76 -15.11 -4.37
N PRO A 118 3.79 -14.32 -3.89
CA PRO A 118 2.78 -14.84 -2.98
C PRO A 118 1.99 -15.96 -3.68
N SER A 119 1.34 -16.81 -2.89
CA SER A 119 0.47 -17.85 -3.45
C SER A 119 -0.65 -17.24 -4.29
N PRO A 120 -1.21 -17.97 -5.28
CA PRO A 120 -2.30 -17.45 -6.11
C PRO A 120 -3.50 -16.93 -5.31
N GLU A 121 -3.80 -17.54 -4.16
CA GLU A 121 -4.88 -17.10 -3.27
C GLU A 121 -4.58 -15.72 -2.66
N ILE A 122 -3.39 -15.54 -2.07
CA ILE A 122 -2.96 -14.25 -1.51
C ILE A 122 -2.87 -13.20 -2.62
N GLY A 123 -2.32 -13.58 -3.79
CA GLY A 123 -2.26 -12.70 -4.95
C GLY A 123 -3.64 -12.23 -5.42
N GLY A 124 -4.66 -13.10 -5.39
CA GLY A 124 -6.04 -12.74 -5.68
C GLY A 124 -6.61 -11.72 -4.69
N LYS A 125 -6.41 -11.94 -3.39
CA LYS A 125 -6.84 -11.02 -2.32
C LYS A 125 -6.17 -9.64 -2.46
N LEU A 126 -4.86 -9.61 -2.72
CA LEU A 126 -4.12 -8.36 -2.93
C LEU A 126 -4.65 -7.56 -4.13
N LYS A 127 -4.98 -8.24 -5.24
CA LYS A 127 -5.59 -7.57 -6.41
C LYS A 127 -6.96 -6.98 -6.08
N ILE A 128 -7.77 -7.65 -5.25
CA ILE A 128 -9.06 -7.13 -4.80
C ILE A 128 -8.86 -5.89 -3.92
N ILE A 129 -7.93 -5.95 -2.96
CA ILE A 129 -7.54 -4.83 -2.11
C ILE A 129 -7.11 -3.62 -2.96
N CYS A 130 -6.26 -3.82 -3.97
CA CYS A 130 -5.86 -2.74 -4.88
C CYS A 130 -7.06 -2.05 -5.56
N ARG A 131 -8.06 -2.81 -6.04
CA ARG A 131 -9.28 -2.22 -6.65
C ARG A 131 -10.04 -1.38 -5.64
N GLN A 132 -10.26 -1.91 -4.45
CA GLN A 132 -11.00 -1.22 -3.39
C GLN A 132 -10.28 0.06 -2.94
N ILE A 133 -8.94 0.03 -2.84
CA ILE A 133 -8.14 1.24 -2.56
C ILE A 133 -8.36 2.29 -3.64
N LEU A 134 -8.25 1.94 -4.92
CA LEU A 134 -8.48 2.87 -6.02
C LEU A 134 -9.90 3.45 -5.97
N GLU A 135 -10.92 2.64 -5.65
CA GLU A 135 -12.28 3.11 -5.47
C GLU A 135 -12.42 4.09 -4.30
N ILE A 136 -11.82 3.79 -3.14
CA ILE A 136 -11.88 4.64 -1.94
C ILE A 136 -11.34 6.04 -2.25
N PHE A 137 -10.23 6.12 -2.98
CA PHE A 137 -9.56 7.39 -3.26
C PHE A 137 -10.11 8.13 -4.48
N ASN A 138 -10.82 7.46 -5.37
CA ASN A 138 -11.39 8.07 -6.58
C ASN A 138 -12.90 8.31 -6.50
N LYS A 139 -13.57 7.84 -5.45
CA LYS A 139 -14.97 8.21 -5.18
C LYS A 139 -15.06 9.65 -4.67
N PRO A 140 -15.96 10.49 -5.23
CA PRO A 140 -16.25 11.80 -4.68
C PRO A 140 -16.77 11.67 -3.24
N SER A 141 -16.32 12.55 -2.36
CA SER A 141 -16.94 12.72 -1.04
C SER A 141 -18.37 13.22 -1.23
N ILE A 142 -19.32 12.56 -0.59
CA ILE A 142 -20.75 12.96 -0.57
C ILE A 142 -20.92 14.18 0.31
#